data_AF-A0A9W9S1U7-F1
#
_entry.id   AF-A0A9W9S1U7-F1
#
_cell.length_a   1.000
_cell.length_b   1.000
_cell.length_c   1.000
_cell.angle_alpha   90.00
_cell.angle_beta   90.00
_cell.angle_gamma   90.00
#
_symmetry.space_group_name_H-M   'P 1'
#
loop_
_entity.id
_entity.type
_entity.pdbx_description
1 polymer ?
#
loop_
_entity_poly.entity_id
_entity_poly.type
_entity_poly.pdbx_seq_one_letter_code
_entity_poly.pdbx_strand_id
1 'polypeptide(L)'
;MMAEQSHKQALLTTCAAGNLQTIQSYFTTYNTLPGSQVLWLEMDKSPPSTWKLVTAAITHENVAVITYLLSIYTVGDISYEEIASALIQHPNLGIISLLYAHSPEIVNLEIDPHRTLLTETCRGCRDSIKLTLPLLHFLLNHGADLYAGGVGASRGLLSAVESGQPWEVIGKMSECGASVNVLVFWAAARVERVDGSRGFFEIGRLSGVLLAGSMVEIAKGIGDEEVRAVVEGGIYGME
;
A
#
# COMPACT_ATOMS: atom_id res chain seq x y z
N MET A 1 -28.21 -28.49 -17.47
CA MET A 1 -26.89 -28.53 -18.14
C MET A 1 -25.98 -27.61 -17.35
N MET A 2 -25.30 -28.14 -16.32
CA MET A 2 -24.37 -27.32 -15.53
C MET A 2 -23.11 -27.12 -16.36
N ALA A 3 -22.75 -25.85 -16.59
CA ALA A 3 -21.53 -25.51 -17.30
C ALA A 3 -20.33 -26.14 -16.60
N GLU A 4 -19.52 -26.87 -17.35
CA GLU A 4 -18.28 -27.46 -16.87
C GLU A 4 -17.35 -26.31 -16.47
N GLN A 5 -17.26 -26.05 -15.17
CA GLN A 5 -16.39 -25.01 -14.63
C GLN A 5 -14.96 -25.40 -14.98
N SER A 6 -14.28 -24.55 -15.78
CA SER A 6 -12.89 -24.78 -16.18
C SER A 6 -12.05 -25.15 -14.96
N HIS A 7 -11.19 -26.16 -15.08
CA HIS A 7 -10.33 -26.67 -14.02
C HIS A 7 -9.56 -25.55 -13.28
N LYS A 8 -9.20 -24.48 -13.99
CA LYS A 8 -8.59 -23.27 -13.43
C LYS A 8 -9.50 -22.56 -12.43
N GLN A 9 -10.76 -22.37 -12.81
CA GLN A 9 -11.75 -21.73 -11.97
C GLN A 9 -12.07 -22.60 -10.75
N ALA A 10 -12.09 -23.93 -10.90
CA ALA A 10 -12.26 -24.84 -9.77
C ALA A 10 -11.10 -24.69 -8.75
N LEU A 11 -9.85 -24.56 -9.21
CA LEU A 11 -8.72 -24.35 -8.31
C LEU A 11 -8.77 -22.97 -7.62
N LEU A 12 -9.16 -21.91 -8.33
CA LEU A 12 -9.37 -20.58 -7.73
C LEU A 12 -10.45 -20.60 -6.66
N THR A 13 -11.59 -21.26 -6.93
CA THR A 13 -12.66 -21.45 -5.94
C THR A 13 -12.18 -22.28 -4.75
N THR A 14 -11.32 -23.27 -4.96
CA THR A 14 -10.73 -24.06 -3.88
C THR A 14 -9.79 -23.22 -3.00
N CYS A 15 -9.00 -22.32 -3.61
CA CYS A 15 -8.15 -21.36 -2.89
C CYS A 15 -8.99 -20.37 -2.07
N ALA A 16 -10.08 -19.87 -2.64
CA ALA A 16 -11.04 -19.00 -1.95
C ALA A 16 -11.76 -19.72 -0.79
N ALA A 17 -12.05 -21.02 -0.92
CA ALA A 17 -12.69 -21.82 0.11
C ALA A 17 -11.73 -22.30 1.21
N GLY A 18 -10.42 -22.04 1.10
CA GLY A 18 -9.43 -22.46 2.09
C GLY A 18 -9.18 -23.98 2.14
N ASN A 19 -9.60 -24.73 1.12
CA ASN A 19 -9.48 -26.20 1.12
C ASN A 19 -8.07 -26.65 0.75
N LEU A 20 -7.17 -26.57 1.73
CA LEU A 20 -5.74 -26.88 1.58
C LEU A 20 -5.50 -28.31 1.07
N GLN A 21 -6.26 -29.30 1.54
CA GLN A 21 -6.06 -30.70 1.16
C GLN A 21 -6.32 -30.92 -0.34
N THR A 22 -7.37 -30.31 -0.89
CA THR A 22 -7.65 -30.37 -2.33
C THR A 22 -6.57 -29.67 -3.14
N ILE A 23 -6.06 -28.53 -2.66
CA ILE A 23 -4.95 -27.80 -3.32
C ILE A 23 -3.67 -28.65 -3.33
N GLN A 24 -3.34 -29.30 -2.22
CA GLN A 24 -2.19 -30.20 -2.11
C GLN A 24 -2.29 -31.40 -3.06
N SER A 25 -3.46 -32.05 -3.10
CA SER A 25 -3.74 -33.16 -4.02
C SER A 25 -3.59 -32.71 -5.48
N TYR A 26 -4.10 -31.51 -5.80
CA TYR A 26 -3.99 -30.93 -7.14
C TYR A 26 -2.52 -30.75 -7.55
N PHE A 27 -1.70 -30.07 -6.74
CA PHE A 27 -0.29 -29.83 -7.08
C PHE A 27 0.55 -31.11 -7.12
N THR A 28 0.20 -32.13 -6.32
CA THR A 28 0.83 -33.45 -6.39
C THR A 28 0.65 -34.08 -7.77
N THR A 29 -0.49 -33.85 -8.44
CA THR A 29 -0.76 -34.34 -9.81
C THR A 29 0.20 -33.74 -10.84
N TYR A 30 0.73 -32.54 -10.57
CA TYR A 30 1.74 -31.87 -11.39
C TYR A 30 3.17 -32.08 -10.87
N ASN A 31 3.38 -33.04 -9.97
CA ASN A 31 4.66 -33.29 -9.30
C ASN A 31 5.27 -32.03 -8.67
N THR A 32 4.40 -31.15 -8.17
CA THR A 32 4.77 -29.87 -7.55
C THR A 32 4.63 -29.99 -6.04
N LEU A 33 5.75 -29.85 -5.34
CA LEU A 33 5.87 -30.01 -3.91
C LEU A 33 6.44 -28.72 -3.29
N PRO A 34 6.35 -28.54 -1.96
CA PRO A 34 7.08 -27.48 -1.29
C PRO A 34 8.57 -27.51 -1.66
N GLY A 35 9.12 -26.35 -2.03
CA GLY A 35 10.49 -26.16 -2.50
C GLY A 35 10.72 -26.43 -3.99
N SER A 36 9.69 -26.74 -4.79
CA SER A 36 9.85 -27.04 -6.22
C SER A 36 10.30 -25.85 -7.08
N GLN A 37 10.28 -24.61 -6.58
CA GLN A 37 10.71 -23.40 -7.31
C GLN A 37 9.96 -23.17 -8.65
N VAL A 38 8.71 -23.62 -8.75
CA VAL A 38 7.95 -23.57 -10.01
C VAL A 38 7.12 -22.31 -10.07
N LEU A 39 7.34 -21.40 -11.03
CA LEU A 39 6.39 -20.32 -11.30
C LEU A 39 5.44 -20.72 -12.43
N TRP A 40 4.14 -20.77 -12.14
CA TRP A 40 3.14 -21.08 -13.17
C TRP A 40 2.81 -19.85 -13.98
N LEU A 41 3.13 -19.91 -15.28
CA LEU A 41 2.57 -19.03 -16.30
C LEU A 41 1.36 -19.71 -16.91
N GLU A 42 0.26 -18.97 -17.02
CA GLU A 42 -1.02 -19.55 -17.43
C GLU A 42 -0.99 -20.01 -18.90
N MET A 43 -1.15 -21.32 -19.11
CA MET A 43 -1.33 -22.01 -20.39
C MET A 43 -2.62 -22.84 -20.36
N ASP A 44 -3.08 -23.37 -21.49
CA ASP A 44 -4.40 -24.03 -21.60
C ASP A 44 -4.62 -25.19 -20.61
N LYS A 45 -3.57 -25.94 -20.29
CA LYS A 45 -3.61 -27.10 -19.38
C LYS A 45 -2.78 -26.91 -18.10
N SER A 46 -2.25 -25.71 -17.87
CA SER A 46 -1.49 -25.43 -16.64
C SER A 46 -2.43 -25.04 -15.51
N PRO A 47 -1.95 -25.12 -14.26
CA PRO A 47 -2.57 -24.38 -13.16
C PRO A 47 -2.74 -22.89 -13.53
N PRO A 48 -3.70 -22.18 -12.88
CA PRO A 48 -3.72 -20.73 -12.87
C PRO A 48 -2.36 -20.16 -12.46
N SER A 49 -2.06 -18.95 -12.91
CA SER A 49 -0.83 -18.28 -12.50
C SER A 49 -0.74 -18.15 -10.98
N THR A 50 0.48 -18.25 -10.45
CA THR A 50 0.74 -18.21 -9.01
C THR A 50 0.09 -17.00 -8.34
N TRP A 51 0.23 -15.82 -8.95
CA TRP A 51 -0.35 -14.60 -8.40
C TRP A 51 -1.88 -14.65 -8.30
N LYS A 52 -2.60 -15.28 -9.25
CA LYS A 52 -4.07 -15.43 -9.17
C LYS A 52 -4.49 -16.28 -7.99
N LEU A 53 -3.73 -17.35 -7.71
CA LEU A 53 -3.99 -18.24 -6.57
C LEU A 53 -3.74 -17.52 -5.25
N VAL A 54 -2.63 -16.78 -5.16
CA VAL A 54 -2.27 -15.97 -3.99
C VAL A 54 -3.31 -14.87 -3.76
N THR A 55 -3.67 -14.09 -4.80
CA THR A 55 -4.74 -13.08 -4.73
C THR A 55 -6.05 -13.68 -4.23
N ALA A 56 -6.51 -14.80 -4.80
CA ALA A 56 -7.75 -15.45 -4.37
C ALA A 56 -7.71 -15.86 -2.88
N ALA A 57 -6.57 -16.34 -2.40
CA ALA A 57 -6.38 -16.71 -1.01
C ALA A 57 -6.30 -15.47 -0.08
N ILE A 58 -5.69 -14.35 -0.53
CA ILE A 58 -5.67 -13.08 0.22
C ILE A 58 -7.09 -12.54 0.38
N THR A 59 -7.85 -12.45 -0.71
CA THR A 59 -9.24 -11.94 -0.73
C THR A 59 -10.16 -12.68 0.25
N HIS A 60 -9.87 -13.96 0.53
CA HIS A 60 -10.65 -14.79 1.44
C HIS A 60 -9.92 -15.10 2.76
N GLU A 61 -8.84 -14.36 3.05
CA GLU A 61 -8.06 -14.45 4.28
C GLU A 61 -7.54 -15.86 4.63
N ASN A 62 -7.27 -16.70 3.61
CA ASN A 62 -6.88 -18.09 3.80
C ASN A 62 -5.37 -18.24 4.04
N VAL A 63 -4.93 -17.89 5.26
CA VAL A 63 -3.53 -17.94 5.70
C VAL A 63 -2.85 -19.28 5.39
N ALA A 64 -3.49 -20.41 5.70
CA ALA A 64 -2.91 -21.74 5.49
C ALA A 64 -2.66 -22.05 4.01
N VAL A 65 -3.55 -21.59 3.12
CA VAL A 65 -3.37 -21.73 1.67
C VAL A 65 -2.22 -20.85 1.20
N ILE A 66 -2.12 -19.61 1.66
CA ILE A 66 -1.02 -18.70 1.31
C ILE A 66 0.31 -19.30 1.74
N THR A 67 0.44 -19.74 3.00
CA THR A 67 1.66 -20.40 3.49
C THR A 67 2.07 -21.58 2.61
N TYR A 68 1.11 -22.42 2.23
CA TYR A 68 1.39 -23.56 1.36
C TYR A 68 1.83 -23.12 -0.04
N LEU A 69 1.13 -22.17 -0.67
CA LEU A 69 1.50 -21.63 -1.97
C LEU A 69 2.93 -21.06 -1.91
N LEU A 70 3.24 -20.17 -0.96
CA LEU A 70 4.58 -19.59 -0.80
C LEU A 70 5.67 -20.65 -0.53
N SER A 71 5.31 -21.78 0.09
CA SER A 71 6.25 -22.90 0.28
C SER A 71 6.60 -23.62 -1.02
N ILE A 72 5.71 -23.63 -2.02
CA ILE A 72 5.99 -24.16 -3.36
C ILE A 72 6.79 -23.14 -4.17
N TYR A 73 6.38 -21.88 -4.08
CA TYR A 73 6.86 -20.77 -4.90
C TYR A 73 8.04 -20.04 -4.27
N THR A 74 9.10 -20.75 -3.87
CA THR A 74 10.23 -20.15 -3.12
C THR A 74 11.09 -19.17 -3.92
N VAL A 75 10.84 -19.04 -5.23
CA VAL A 75 11.59 -18.17 -6.12
C VAL A 75 10.59 -17.44 -7.00
N GLY A 76 10.75 -16.13 -7.12
CA GLY A 76 9.92 -15.31 -8.00
C GLY A 76 9.38 -14.07 -7.32
N ASP A 77 9.12 -13.06 -8.15
CA ASP A 77 8.42 -11.88 -7.70
C ASP A 77 6.91 -12.17 -7.63
N ILE A 78 6.31 -11.88 -6.48
CA ILE A 78 4.87 -11.94 -6.25
C ILE A 78 4.26 -10.54 -6.19
N SER A 79 5.01 -9.51 -6.57
CA SER A 79 4.61 -8.10 -6.50
C SER A 79 3.75 -7.74 -7.71
N TYR A 80 2.50 -8.19 -7.71
CA TYR A 80 1.52 -7.90 -8.75
C TYR A 80 0.46 -6.90 -8.27
N GLU A 81 -0.07 -6.07 -9.17
CA GLU A 81 -1.11 -5.08 -8.87
C GLU A 81 -2.34 -5.72 -8.19
N GLU A 82 -2.74 -6.93 -8.61
CA GLU A 82 -3.88 -7.63 -8.03
C GLU A 82 -3.62 -8.09 -6.59
N ILE A 83 -2.37 -8.36 -6.23
CA ILE A 83 -1.99 -8.67 -4.84
C ILE A 83 -2.06 -7.40 -4.00
N ALA A 84 -1.57 -6.26 -4.51
CA ALA A 84 -1.70 -4.97 -3.82
C ALA A 84 -3.17 -4.60 -3.59
N SER A 85 -3.99 -4.72 -4.63
CA SER A 85 -5.43 -4.45 -4.56
C SER A 85 -6.12 -5.34 -3.51
N ALA A 86 -5.81 -6.64 -3.50
CA ALA A 86 -6.37 -7.57 -2.51
C ALA A 86 -5.91 -7.23 -1.07
N LEU A 87 -4.66 -6.85 -0.86
CA LEU A 87 -4.15 -6.43 0.45
C LEU A 87 -4.82 -5.16 0.97
N ILE A 88 -5.11 -4.20 0.09
CA ILE A 88 -5.78 -2.96 0.46
C ILE A 88 -7.26 -3.19 0.79
N GLN A 89 -7.94 -4.05 0.02
CA GLN A 89 -9.36 -4.35 0.22
C GLN A 89 -9.62 -5.32 1.38
N HIS A 90 -8.68 -6.24 1.63
CA HIS A 90 -8.74 -7.27 2.66
C HIS A 90 -7.48 -7.22 3.54
N PRO A 91 -7.26 -6.12 4.29
CA PRO A 91 -6.04 -5.93 5.06
C PRO A 91 -5.97 -6.94 6.20
N ASN A 92 -5.02 -7.86 6.12
CA ASN A 92 -4.76 -8.87 7.14
C ASN A 92 -3.26 -8.88 7.47
N LEU A 93 -2.93 -8.50 8.71
CA LEU A 93 -1.53 -8.37 9.15
C LEU A 93 -0.76 -9.69 9.13
N GLY A 94 -1.44 -10.82 9.39
CA GLY A 94 -0.82 -12.13 9.31
C GLY A 94 -0.40 -12.46 7.87
N ILE A 95 -1.26 -12.13 6.92
CA ILE A 95 -1.01 -12.36 5.48
C ILE A 95 0.12 -11.47 4.98
N ILE A 96 0.08 -10.16 5.20
CA ILE A 96 1.18 -9.28 4.74
C ILE A 96 2.51 -9.65 5.40
N SER A 97 2.52 -10.10 6.66
CA SER A 97 3.74 -10.58 7.32
C SER A 97 4.31 -11.83 6.64
N LEU A 98 3.45 -12.77 6.22
CA LEU A 98 3.87 -13.94 5.45
C LEU A 98 4.44 -13.56 4.08
N LEU A 99 3.78 -12.65 3.36
CA LEU A 99 4.24 -12.17 2.06
C LEU A 99 5.57 -11.42 2.20
N TYR A 100 5.73 -10.59 3.23
CA TYR A 100 6.96 -9.86 3.51
C TYR A 100 8.12 -10.79 3.87
N ALA A 101 7.88 -11.81 4.71
CA ALA A 101 8.89 -12.81 5.04
C ALA A 101 9.36 -13.60 3.81
N HIS A 102 8.50 -13.71 2.79
CA HIS A 102 8.81 -14.37 1.53
C HIS A 102 9.49 -13.44 0.52
N SER A 103 8.97 -12.22 0.34
CA SER A 103 9.48 -11.19 -0.56
C SER A 103 9.42 -9.83 0.14
N PRO A 104 10.53 -9.36 0.75
CA PRO A 104 10.56 -8.08 1.45
C PRO A 104 10.17 -6.88 0.58
N GLU A 105 10.42 -6.96 -0.73
CA GLU A 105 10.09 -5.91 -1.70
C GLU A 105 8.58 -5.64 -1.81
N ILE A 106 7.71 -6.51 -1.26
CA ILE A 106 6.26 -6.31 -1.26
C ILE A 106 5.84 -4.97 -0.63
N VAL A 107 6.61 -4.44 0.33
CA VAL A 107 6.32 -3.14 0.96
C VAL A 107 6.55 -1.96 0.03
N ASN A 108 7.36 -2.17 -1.01
CA ASN A 108 7.70 -1.21 -2.07
C ASN A 108 7.02 -1.56 -3.39
N LEU A 109 6.02 -2.45 -3.40
CA LEU A 109 5.33 -2.89 -4.60
C LEU A 109 4.87 -1.68 -5.42
N GLU A 110 5.43 -1.56 -6.62
CA GLU A 110 5.05 -0.58 -7.63
C GLU A 110 3.91 -1.13 -8.47
N ILE A 111 2.79 -0.42 -8.47
CA ILE A 111 1.61 -0.72 -9.28
C ILE A 111 1.78 -0.07 -10.65
N ASP A 112 2.22 1.19 -10.66
CA ASP A 112 2.65 1.92 -11.85
C ASP A 112 3.66 3.02 -11.45
N PRO A 113 4.22 3.81 -12.39
CA PRO A 113 5.22 4.83 -12.09
C PRO A 113 4.79 5.91 -11.07
N HIS A 114 3.51 5.96 -10.70
CA HIS A 114 2.91 6.94 -9.79
C HIS A 114 2.17 6.32 -8.61
N ARG A 115 2.03 5.00 -8.58
CA ARG A 115 1.27 4.27 -7.57
C ARG A 115 2.12 3.14 -7.00
N THR A 116 2.34 3.19 -5.70
CA THR A 116 2.86 2.10 -4.89
C THR A 116 1.80 1.57 -3.94
N LEU A 117 2.03 0.39 -3.37
CA LEU A 117 1.20 -0.16 -2.30
C LEU A 117 0.99 0.86 -1.17
N LEU A 118 2.04 1.58 -0.74
CA LEU A 118 1.92 2.63 0.27
C LEU A 118 0.97 3.76 -0.19
N THR A 119 1.15 4.29 -1.40
CA THR A 119 0.30 5.40 -1.89
C THR A 119 -1.15 4.98 -2.06
N GLU A 120 -1.43 3.78 -2.57
CA GLU A 120 -2.80 3.27 -2.73
C GLU A 120 -3.44 2.93 -1.38
N THR A 121 -2.66 2.41 -0.42
CA THR A 121 -3.16 2.20 0.94
C THR A 121 -3.54 3.54 1.59
N CYS A 122 -2.77 4.61 1.34
CA CYS A 122 -3.13 5.97 1.78
C CYS A 122 -4.39 6.50 1.10
N ARG A 123 -4.63 6.13 -0.17
CA ARG A 123 -5.84 6.49 -0.93
C ARG A 123 -7.05 5.65 -0.58
N GLY A 124 -6.87 4.58 0.20
CA GLY A 124 -7.95 3.68 0.62
C GLY A 124 -9.19 4.45 1.07
N CYS A 125 -10.37 3.84 0.85
CA CYS A 125 -11.66 4.49 1.03
C CYS A 125 -11.73 5.24 2.38
N ARG A 126 -12.18 6.49 2.37
CA ARG A 126 -12.25 7.33 3.58
C ARG A 126 -13.05 6.65 4.71
N ASP A 127 -14.02 5.81 4.34
CA ASP A 127 -14.84 5.04 5.27
C ASP A 127 -14.11 3.79 5.82
N SER A 128 -13.03 3.35 5.17
CA SER A 128 -12.22 2.19 5.52
C SER A 128 -10.85 2.54 6.10
N ILE A 129 -10.59 3.80 6.49
CA ILE A 129 -9.31 4.21 7.10
C ILE A 129 -8.94 3.30 8.27
N LYS A 130 -9.93 2.94 9.12
CA LYS A 130 -9.69 2.02 10.25
C LYS A 130 -9.23 0.62 9.84
N LEU A 131 -9.64 0.17 8.65
CA LEU A 131 -9.24 -1.13 8.11
C LEU A 131 -7.82 -1.08 7.53
N THR A 132 -7.45 0.02 6.87
CA THR A 132 -6.13 0.15 6.22
C THR A 132 -5.04 0.68 7.16
N LEU A 133 -5.40 1.30 8.29
CA LEU A 133 -4.45 1.86 9.26
C LEU A 133 -3.40 0.83 9.75
N PRO A 134 -3.77 -0.40 10.15
CA PRO A 134 -2.77 -1.42 10.51
C PRO A 134 -1.81 -1.74 9.36
N LEU A 135 -2.31 -1.81 8.13
CA LEU A 135 -1.47 -2.03 6.95
C LEU A 135 -0.52 -0.85 6.72
N LEU A 136 -0.99 0.40 6.84
CA LEU A 136 -0.12 1.59 6.75
C LEU A 136 1.02 1.55 7.77
N HIS A 137 0.71 1.24 9.04
CA HIS A 137 1.75 1.09 10.05
C HIS A 137 2.72 -0.03 9.72
N PHE A 138 2.22 -1.17 9.23
CA PHE A 138 3.08 -2.26 8.80
C PHE A 138 4.06 -1.80 7.71
N LEU A 139 3.57 -1.15 6.66
CA LEU A 139 4.39 -0.66 5.55
C LEU A 139 5.45 0.33 6.04
N LEU A 140 5.06 1.32 6.85
CA LEU A 140 5.98 2.32 7.39
C LEU A 140 7.04 1.72 8.32
N ASN A 141 6.66 0.75 9.16
CA ASN A 141 7.59 0.09 10.08
C ASN A 141 8.57 -0.85 9.38
N HIS A 142 8.24 -1.29 8.15
CA HIS A 142 9.09 -2.18 7.35
C HIS A 142 9.79 -1.45 6.19
N GLY A 143 9.87 -0.11 6.25
CA GLY A 143 10.72 0.67 5.35
C GLY A 143 10.12 0.90 3.96
N ALA A 144 8.79 0.96 3.84
CA ALA A 144 8.16 1.37 2.59
C ALA A 144 8.71 2.71 2.11
N ASP A 145 9.10 2.78 0.84
CA ASP A 145 9.74 3.94 0.23
C ASP A 145 8.71 5.08 0.09
N LEU A 146 9.00 6.16 0.81
CA LEU A 146 8.17 7.36 0.88
C LEU A 146 8.28 8.22 -0.39
N TYR A 147 9.28 7.96 -1.24
CA TYR A 147 9.59 8.70 -2.46
C TYR A 147 9.30 7.90 -3.74
N ALA A 148 9.04 6.60 -3.64
CA ALA A 148 8.63 5.78 -4.77
C ALA A 148 7.30 6.28 -5.38
N GLY A 149 7.11 6.03 -6.68
CA GLY A 149 5.96 6.55 -7.44
C GLY A 149 6.18 7.91 -8.10
N GLY A 150 7.41 8.21 -8.54
CA GLY A 150 7.69 9.29 -9.50
C GLY A 150 8.50 10.47 -8.96
N VAL A 151 8.76 11.44 -9.85
CA VAL A 151 9.77 12.48 -9.60
C VAL A 151 9.24 13.60 -8.69
N GLY A 152 10.01 13.93 -7.64
CA GLY A 152 10.02 15.26 -7.03
C GLY A 152 9.21 15.48 -5.75
N ALA A 153 8.53 14.46 -5.20
CA ALA A 153 7.84 14.60 -3.91
C ALA A 153 7.81 13.28 -3.14
N SER A 154 7.70 13.36 -1.80
CA SER A 154 7.31 12.20 -1.00
C SER A 154 5.85 11.85 -1.35
N ARG A 155 5.65 10.97 -2.34
CA ARG A 155 4.33 10.63 -2.88
C ARG A 155 3.47 9.89 -1.87
N GLY A 156 4.10 9.09 -1.00
CA GLY A 156 3.44 8.51 0.16
C GLY A 156 2.82 9.59 1.04
N LEU A 157 3.64 10.56 1.48
CA LEU A 157 3.19 11.66 2.33
C LEU A 157 2.13 12.53 1.66
N LEU A 158 2.33 12.89 0.39
CA LEU A 158 1.34 13.68 -0.35
C LEU A 158 0.00 12.94 -0.45
N SER A 159 0.02 11.64 -0.78
CA SER A 159 -1.21 10.84 -0.86
C SER A 159 -1.90 10.74 0.51
N ALA A 160 -1.15 10.53 1.59
CA ALA A 160 -1.69 10.56 2.94
C ALA A 160 -2.35 11.91 3.27
N VAL A 161 -1.73 13.02 2.84
CA VAL A 161 -2.22 14.39 3.01
C VAL A 161 -3.48 14.67 2.16
N GLU A 162 -3.53 14.26 0.91
CA GLU A 162 -4.71 14.49 0.05
C GLU A 162 -5.91 13.61 0.45
N SER A 163 -5.63 12.40 0.93
CA SER A 163 -6.66 11.41 1.27
C SER A 163 -7.22 11.57 2.68
N GLY A 164 -6.74 12.51 3.48
CA GLY A 164 -7.27 12.74 4.82
C GLY A 164 -6.80 11.72 5.87
N GLN A 165 -5.66 11.06 5.66
CA GLN A 165 -5.15 10.06 6.62
C GLN A 165 -4.85 10.68 7.99
N PRO A 166 -5.07 10.00 9.12
CA PRO A 166 -4.87 10.57 10.46
C PRO A 166 -3.48 11.19 10.63
N TRP A 167 -3.37 12.25 11.46
CA TRP A 167 -2.07 12.86 11.77
C TRP A 167 -1.05 11.84 12.27
N GLU A 168 -1.48 10.81 12.99
CA GLU A 168 -0.62 9.69 13.41
C GLU A 168 0.16 9.07 12.24
N VAL A 169 -0.49 8.85 11.08
CA VAL A 169 0.16 8.31 9.88
C VAL A 169 1.11 9.34 9.26
N ILE A 170 0.67 10.58 9.14
CA ILE A 170 1.42 11.68 8.52
C ILE A 170 2.68 12.03 9.34
N GLY A 171 2.52 12.12 10.65
CA GLY A 171 3.59 12.28 11.62
C GLY A 171 4.57 11.13 11.52
N LYS A 172 4.08 9.87 11.50
CA LYS A 172 4.94 8.70 11.33
C LYS A 172 5.74 8.71 10.03
N MET A 173 5.13 9.10 8.90
CA MET A 173 5.85 9.27 7.63
C MET A 173 6.97 10.31 7.74
N SER A 174 6.69 11.43 8.43
CA SER A 174 7.66 12.49 8.65
C SER A 174 8.82 12.02 9.53
N GLU A 175 8.55 11.23 10.58
CA GLU A 175 9.57 10.55 11.40
C GLU A 175 10.44 9.61 10.56
N CYS A 176 9.81 8.84 9.67
CA CYS A 176 10.48 7.93 8.72
C CYS A 176 11.25 8.65 7.60
N GLY A 177 11.31 9.99 7.62
CA GLY A 177 12.18 10.76 6.74
C GLY A 177 11.47 11.44 5.58
N ALA A 178 10.13 11.33 5.45
CA ALA A 178 9.40 12.07 4.43
C ALA A 178 9.65 13.57 4.60
N SER A 179 10.03 14.23 3.51
CA SER A 179 10.18 15.69 3.49
C SER A 179 8.87 16.35 3.10
N VAL A 180 8.50 17.37 3.85
CA VAL A 180 7.38 18.25 3.52
C VAL A 180 7.88 19.23 2.47
N ASN A 181 7.46 19.06 1.22
CA ASN A 181 7.73 20.01 0.15
C ASN A 181 6.51 20.91 -0.12
N VAL A 182 6.65 21.86 -1.04
CA VAL A 182 5.58 22.82 -1.38
C VAL A 182 4.27 22.15 -1.79
N LEU A 183 4.33 20.99 -2.44
CA LEU A 183 3.14 20.25 -2.86
C LEU A 183 2.42 19.61 -1.68
N VAL A 184 3.17 18.99 -0.76
CA VAL A 184 2.60 18.40 0.47
C VAL A 184 1.97 19.49 1.33
N PHE A 185 2.66 20.61 1.50
CA PHE A 185 2.15 21.74 2.28
C PHE A 185 0.90 22.35 1.64
N TRP A 186 0.93 22.60 0.33
CA TRP A 186 -0.23 23.09 -0.41
C TRP A 186 -1.42 22.13 -0.31
N ALA A 187 -1.18 20.81 -0.40
CA ALA A 187 -2.23 19.83 -0.26
C ALA A 187 -2.89 19.91 1.13
N ALA A 188 -2.10 20.02 2.21
CA ALA A 188 -2.63 20.15 3.57
C ALA A 188 -3.49 21.40 3.75
N ALA A 189 -3.03 22.53 3.22
CA ALA A 189 -3.77 23.78 3.19
C ALA A 189 -5.09 23.66 2.41
N ARG A 190 -5.04 23.08 1.20
CA ARG A 190 -6.20 22.89 0.32
C ARG A 190 -7.25 21.96 0.90
N VAL A 191 -6.83 20.92 1.62
CA VAL A 191 -7.76 19.99 2.31
C VAL A 191 -8.10 20.46 3.74
N GLU A 192 -7.82 21.73 4.04
CA GLU A 192 -8.17 22.43 5.29
C GLU A 192 -7.70 21.70 6.56
N ARG A 193 -6.51 21.11 6.50
CA ARG A 193 -5.93 20.37 7.62
C ARG A 193 -5.08 21.24 8.52
N VAL A 194 -5.73 21.79 9.53
CA VAL A 194 -5.10 22.58 10.60
C VAL A 194 -4.02 21.76 11.32
N ASP A 195 -4.31 20.52 11.68
CA ASP A 195 -3.38 19.60 12.36
C ASP A 195 -2.14 19.31 11.52
N GLY A 196 -2.34 18.99 10.24
CA GLY A 196 -1.28 18.78 9.27
C GLY A 196 -0.39 20.02 9.09
N SER A 197 -1.01 21.17 8.89
CA SER A 197 -0.31 22.44 8.67
C SER A 197 0.52 22.83 9.88
N ARG A 198 -0.05 22.74 11.08
CA ARG A 198 0.64 23.04 12.34
C ARG A 198 1.80 22.07 12.59
N GLY A 199 1.52 20.77 12.46
CA GLY A 199 2.52 19.74 12.71
C GLY A 199 3.70 19.80 11.74
N PHE A 200 3.51 20.25 10.50
CA PHE A 200 4.62 20.46 9.56
C PHE A 200 5.57 21.58 9.99
N PHE A 201 5.06 22.66 10.60
CA PHE A 201 5.92 23.69 11.19
C PHE A 201 6.66 23.17 12.44
N GLU A 202 5.98 22.37 13.28
CA GLU A 202 6.58 21.81 14.49
C GLU A 202 7.70 20.80 14.21
N ILE A 203 7.54 19.96 13.18
CA ILE A 203 8.53 18.93 12.82
C ILE A 203 9.79 19.55 12.18
N GLY A 204 9.70 20.77 11.62
CA GLY A 204 10.84 21.51 11.08
C GLY A 204 11.51 20.87 9.85
N ARG A 205 10.92 19.83 9.26
CA ARG A 205 11.42 19.14 8.05
C ARG A 205 10.83 19.69 6.75
N LEU A 206 10.70 21.01 6.70
CA LEU A 206 10.33 21.70 5.48
C LEU A 206 11.51 21.64 4.51
N SER A 207 11.29 21.13 3.30
CA SER A 207 12.35 21.07 2.29
C SER A 207 12.87 22.50 2.04
N GLY A 208 14.18 22.70 1.86
CA GLY A 208 14.75 24.04 1.59
C GLY A 208 14.20 24.74 0.32
N VAL A 209 13.41 24.03 -0.49
CA VAL A 209 12.71 24.55 -1.67
C VAL A 209 11.35 25.19 -1.31
N LEU A 210 10.87 25.03 -0.08
CA LEU A 210 9.70 25.74 0.46
C LEU A 210 10.13 27.17 0.81
N LEU A 211 10.16 28.04 -0.19
CA LEU A 211 10.40 29.46 0.01
C LEU A 211 9.19 30.07 0.74
N ALA A 212 9.45 30.95 1.72
CA ALA A 212 8.42 31.69 2.44
C ALA A 212 7.40 32.35 1.49
N GLY A 213 7.88 32.88 0.36
CA GLY A 213 7.02 33.45 -0.68
C GLY A 213 6.01 32.45 -1.27
N SER A 214 6.38 31.18 -1.46
CA SER A 214 5.43 30.15 -1.91
C SER A 214 4.36 29.88 -0.85
N MET A 215 4.71 29.86 0.44
CA MET A 215 3.73 29.66 1.51
C MET A 215 2.77 30.85 1.65
N VAL A 216 3.24 32.09 1.45
CA VAL A 216 2.39 33.28 1.44
C VAL A 216 1.35 33.20 0.32
N GLU A 217 1.75 32.81 -0.89
CA GLU A 217 0.80 32.65 -2.01
C GLU A 217 -0.21 31.53 -1.76
N ILE A 218 0.21 30.44 -1.10
CA ILE A 218 -0.70 29.38 -0.66
C ILE A 218 -1.71 29.95 0.34
N ALA A 219 -1.27 30.66 1.38
CA ALA A 219 -2.13 31.22 2.43
C ALA A 219 -3.23 32.14 1.88
N LYS A 220 -2.90 32.97 0.88
CA LYS A 220 -3.87 33.85 0.20
C LYS A 220 -5.01 33.09 -0.48
N GLY A 221 -4.78 31.85 -0.88
CA GLY A 221 -5.77 30.99 -1.53
C GLY A 221 -6.62 30.15 -0.59
N ILE A 222 -6.37 30.19 0.73
CA ILE A 222 -7.06 29.36 1.73
C ILE A 222 -8.32 30.08 2.21
N GLY A 223 -9.47 29.43 2.04
CA GLY A 223 -10.76 29.91 2.54
C GLY A 223 -10.89 29.78 4.07
N ASP A 224 -10.34 28.70 4.64
CA ASP A 224 -10.34 28.47 6.08
C ASP A 224 -9.42 29.45 6.83
N GLU A 225 -10.02 30.28 7.69
CA GLU A 225 -9.33 31.30 8.49
C GLU A 225 -8.33 30.70 9.49
N GLU A 226 -8.64 29.53 10.07
CA GLU A 226 -7.79 28.90 11.07
C GLU A 226 -6.53 28.33 10.41
N VAL A 227 -6.69 27.64 9.28
CA VAL A 227 -5.56 27.13 8.49
C VAL A 227 -4.70 28.29 8.00
N ARG A 228 -5.31 29.36 7.48
CA ARG A 228 -4.55 30.55 7.06
C ARG A 228 -3.76 31.16 8.21
N ALA A 229 -4.37 31.33 9.39
CA ALA A 229 -3.69 31.86 10.56
C ALA A 229 -2.48 30.98 11.00
N VAL A 230 -2.63 29.65 10.93
CA VAL A 230 -1.52 28.72 11.20
C VAL A 230 -0.39 28.88 10.19
N VAL A 231 -0.71 28.99 8.90
CA VAL A 231 0.28 29.18 7.83
C VAL A 231 1.02 30.50 8.00
N GLU A 232 0.30 31.61 8.17
CA GLU A 232 0.91 32.93 8.36
C GLU A 232 1.78 32.98 9.62
N GLY A 233 1.27 32.48 10.76
CA GLY A 233 2.03 32.43 12.01
C GLY A 233 3.30 31.57 11.90
N GLY A 234 3.22 30.43 11.19
CA GLY A 234 4.37 29.56 10.93
C GLY A 234 5.43 30.24 10.05
N ILE A 235 5.01 31.02 9.05
CA ILE A 235 5.94 31.80 8.20
C ILE A 235 6.72 32.83 9.03
N TYR A 236 6.02 33.63 9.85
CA TYR A 236 6.68 34.63 10.71
C TYR A 236 7.63 34.01 11.74
N GLY A 237 7.36 32.77 12.19
CA GLY A 237 8.23 32.06 13.13
C GLY A 237 9.52 31.50 12.52
N MET A 238 9.67 31.51 11.18
CA MET A 238 10.86 31.05 10.48
C MET A 238 11.84 32.19 10.13
N GLU A 239 11.39 33.45 10.16
CA GLU A 239 12.21 34.65 9.94
C GLU A 239 12.95 35.08 11.22
#